data_AF-A0AAW1JFT2-F1
#
_entry.id   AF-A0AAW1JFT2-F1
#
_cell.length_a   1.000
_cell.length_b   1.000
_cell.length_c   1.000
_cell.angle_alpha   90.00
_cell.angle_beta   90.00
_cell.angle_gamma   90.00
#
_symmetry.space_group_name_H-M   'P 1'
#
loop_
_entity.id
_entity.type
_entity.pdbx_description
1 polymer ?
#
loop_
_entity_poly.entity_id
_entity_poly.type
_entity_poly.pdbx_seq_one_letter_code
_entity_poly.pdbx_strand_id
1 'polypeptide(L)'
;MLKNVRTKSISTSKYPEELRKFAVTLHFYSAKAYEYVRKTFHFSLPHDKKSSDKKSSSVECAPGFSTLCFEILSIKVQEGDDNGKKVVCCLLLDEMSIKKQIDYDGQRFWGYLDHGVDLQDDEVEPAQEALVLMVVCLNASWKLPIAYFLIKTLTAAEKANIVTEASARLTEIGVLVTSLNHLRWPNSTF
;
A
#
# COMPACT_ATOMS: atom_id res chain seq x y z
N MET A 1 -10.72 38.37 -8.78
CA MET A 1 -9.58 39.05 -8.11
C MET A 1 -9.42 38.47 -6.71
N LEU A 2 -8.42 37.62 -6.49
CA LEU A 2 -8.09 37.11 -5.16
C LEU A 2 -7.44 38.24 -4.37
N LYS A 3 -8.16 38.76 -3.35
CA LYS A 3 -7.65 39.84 -2.50
C LYS A 3 -6.42 39.35 -1.75
N ASN A 4 -5.37 40.17 -1.76
CA ASN A 4 -4.15 40.03 -0.99
C ASN A 4 -4.44 39.68 0.47
N VAL A 5 -4.26 38.41 0.83
CA VAL A 5 -4.19 37.97 2.22
C VAL A 5 -2.81 38.39 2.74
N ARG A 6 -2.72 39.63 3.23
CA ARG A 6 -1.59 40.06 4.06
C ARG A 6 -1.73 39.39 5.41
N THR A 7 -0.94 38.34 5.68
CA THR A 7 -0.76 37.85 7.05
C THR A 7 0.63 37.26 7.24
N LYS A 8 1.27 37.71 8.33
CA LYS A 8 2.44 37.21 9.06
C LYS A 8 3.01 35.88 8.56
N SER A 9 4.35 35.80 8.48
CA SER A 9 5.07 34.51 8.38
C SER A 9 4.49 33.55 9.41
N ILE A 10 3.73 32.55 8.94
CA ILE A 10 3.17 31.53 9.80
C ILE A 10 4.38 30.84 10.43
N SER A 11 4.55 31.03 11.74
CA SER A 11 5.49 30.20 12.49
C SER A 11 5.17 28.75 12.17
N THR A 12 6.16 27.86 12.13
CA THR A 12 6.01 26.43 11.86
C THR A 12 5.15 25.67 12.91
N SER A 13 4.22 26.35 13.58
CA SER A 13 3.10 25.79 14.32
C SER A 13 2.28 24.90 13.38
N LYS A 14 2.42 23.59 13.61
CA LYS A 14 1.69 22.44 13.05
C LYS A 14 0.62 22.79 12.01
N TYR A 15 0.93 22.57 10.73
CA TYR A 15 -0.07 22.58 9.66
C TYR A 15 -1.25 21.67 10.00
N PRO A 16 -2.50 22.07 9.69
CA PRO A 16 -3.68 21.25 9.91
C PRO A 16 -3.59 19.94 9.13
N GLU A 17 -4.27 18.90 9.63
CA GLU A 17 -4.14 17.55 9.06
C GLU A 17 -4.64 17.49 7.63
N GLU A 18 -5.72 18.21 7.32
CA GLU A 18 -6.32 18.31 5.99
C GLU A 18 -5.31 18.89 4.99
N LEU A 19 -4.60 19.95 5.40
CA LEU A 19 -3.60 20.58 4.55
C LEU A 19 -2.37 19.69 4.36
N ARG A 20 -2.01 18.89 5.36
CA ARG A 20 -0.95 17.87 5.24
C ARG A 20 -1.35 16.74 4.31
N LYS A 21 -2.59 16.24 4.42
CA LYS A 21 -3.15 15.22 3.50
C LYS A 21 -3.14 15.76 2.07
N PHE A 22 -3.67 16.97 1.85
CA PHE A 22 -3.63 17.64 0.56
C PHE A 22 -2.20 17.79 0.01
N ALA A 23 -1.26 18.24 0.85
CA ALA A 23 0.15 18.39 0.47
C ALA A 23 0.78 17.07 0.00
N VAL A 24 0.57 15.97 0.74
CA VAL A 24 1.09 14.64 0.39
C VAL A 24 0.42 14.12 -0.88
N THR A 25 -0.90 14.25 -0.99
CA THR A 25 -1.65 13.83 -2.19
C THR A 25 -1.18 14.60 -3.43
N LEU A 26 -1.02 15.92 -3.34
CA LEU A 26 -0.55 16.74 -4.46
C LEU A 26 0.88 16.36 -4.86
N HIS A 27 1.77 16.14 -3.90
CA HIS A 27 3.14 15.71 -4.16
C HIS A 27 3.19 14.33 -4.82
N PHE A 28 2.34 13.39 -4.38
CA PHE A 28 2.20 12.06 -4.98
C PHE A 28 1.75 12.13 -6.44
N TYR A 29 0.78 13.00 -6.77
CA TYR A 29 0.35 13.19 -8.16
C TYR A 29 1.37 13.92 -9.03
N SER A 30 2.04 14.95 -8.49
CA SER A 30 3.05 15.71 -9.21
C SER A 30 3.89 16.57 -8.27
N ALA A 31 5.17 16.19 -8.11
CA ALA A 31 6.15 17.00 -7.40
C ALA A 31 6.29 18.40 -8.01
N LYS A 32 6.17 18.54 -9.33
CA LYS A 32 6.21 19.84 -10.02
C LYS A 32 5.00 20.71 -9.66
N ALA A 33 3.80 20.13 -9.63
CA ALA A 33 2.59 20.86 -9.23
C ALA A 33 2.67 21.30 -7.76
N TYR A 34 3.16 20.43 -6.89
CA TYR A 34 3.43 20.75 -5.50
C TYR A 34 4.38 21.94 -5.35
N GLU A 35 5.53 21.90 -6.05
CA GLU A 35 6.52 22.98 -6.01
C GLU A 35 5.95 24.30 -6.53
N TYR A 36 5.16 24.25 -7.61
CA TYR A 36 4.47 25.42 -8.15
C TYR A 36 3.51 26.05 -7.13
N VAL A 37 2.64 25.26 -6.50
CA VAL A 37 1.70 25.74 -5.47
C VAL A 37 2.48 26.30 -4.28
N ARG A 38 3.54 25.63 -3.85
CA ARG A 38 4.39 26.07 -2.74
C ARG A 38 5.05 27.44 -3.03
N LYS A 39 5.55 27.66 -4.25
CA LYS A 39 6.14 28.95 -4.66
C LYS A 39 5.08 30.05 -4.81
N THR A 40 3.94 29.71 -5.39
CA THR A 40 2.85 30.68 -5.69
C THR A 40 2.17 31.19 -4.43
N PHE A 41 1.98 30.33 -3.43
CA PHE A 41 1.30 30.67 -2.18
C PHE A 41 2.28 30.89 -1.01
N HIS A 42 3.44 31.51 -1.26
CA HIS A 42 4.40 31.93 -0.22
C HIS A 42 4.73 30.85 0.84
N PHE A 43 5.01 29.62 0.42
CA PHE A 43 5.35 28.50 1.31
C PHE A 43 4.22 28.08 2.28
N SER A 44 2.96 28.28 1.89
CA SER A 44 1.79 27.81 2.65
C SER A 44 1.67 26.29 2.74
N LEU A 45 2.45 25.54 1.95
CA LEU A 45 2.58 24.09 2.07
C LEU A 45 3.80 23.73 2.92
N PRO A 46 3.77 22.57 3.61
CA PRO A 46 4.93 22.02 4.30
C PRO A 46 6.20 21.99 3.44
N HIS A 47 7.36 21.75 4.05
CA HIS A 47 8.55 21.43 3.27
C HIS A 47 8.51 19.96 2.85
N ASP A 48 8.92 19.63 1.60
CA ASP A 48 8.89 18.27 1.03
C ASP A 48 9.39 17.20 2.02
N LYS A 49 10.66 17.30 2.43
CA LYS A 49 11.31 16.41 3.41
C LYS A 49 10.57 16.22 4.75
N LYS A 50 9.79 17.22 5.20
CA LYS A 50 9.06 17.12 6.49
C LYS A 50 7.65 16.58 6.32
N SER A 51 7.10 16.62 5.11
CA SER A 51 5.72 16.21 4.80
C SER A 51 5.63 14.72 4.46
N SER A 52 6.58 14.21 3.67
CA SER A 52 6.66 12.80 3.28
C SER A 52 7.22 11.94 4.40
N ASP A 53 8.41 12.28 4.89
CA ASP A 53 9.24 11.33 5.64
C ASP A 53 8.67 11.02 7.03
N LYS A 54 8.14 12.04 7.73
CA LYS A 54 7.58 11.88 9.09
C LYS A 54 6.24 11.13 9.15
N LYS A 55 5.52 10.99 8.03
CA LYS A 55 4.18 10.37 8.04
C LYS A 55 4.20 8.99 7.37
N SER A 56 5.04 8.78 6.36
CA SER A 56 5.25 7.45 5.78
C SER A 56 6.03 6.52 6.72
N SER A 57 6.91 7.05 7.57
CA SER A 57 7.69 6.24 8.52
C SER A 57 6.86 5.56 9.62
N SER A 58 5.58 5.91 9.78
CA SER A 58 4.70 5.33 10.80
C SER A 58 3.90 4.13 10.29
N VAL A 59 3.93 3.86 8.98
CA VAL A 59 3.18 2.77 8.37
C VAL A 59 4.15 1.63 8.12
N GLU A 60 4.01 0.54 8.86
CA GLU A 60 4.76 -0.67 8.61
C GLU A 60 4.29 -1.30 7.30
N CYS A 61 5.07 -1.11 6.24
CA CYS A 61 4.88 -1.78 4.95
C CYS A 61 5.86 -2.95 4.81
N ALA A 62 5.98 -3.83 5.81
CA ALA A 62 6.78 -5.04 5.69
C ALA A 62 6.12 -6.06 4.73
N PRO A 63 6.90 -6.96 4.11
CA PRO A 63 6.34 -8.10 3.39
C PRO A 63 5.49 -8.98 4.31
N GLY A 64 4.52 -9.67 3.73
CA GLY A 64 3.50 -10.43 4.42
C GLY A 64 2.11 -9.80 4.34
N PHE A 65 1.24 -10.30 5.22
CA PHE A 65 -0.13 -9.82 5.37
C PHE A 65 -0.17 -8.49 6.14
N SER A 66 -0.74 -7.45 5.54
CA SER A 66 -0.83 -6.14 6.19
C SER A 66 -2.01 -6.07 7.15
N THR A 67 -1.71 -5.99 8.45
CA THR A 67 -2.71 -5.84 9.53
C THR A 67 -3.60 -4.62 9.30
N LEU A 68 -3.00 -3.48 8.92
CA LEU A 68 -3.71 -2.24 8.61
C LEU A 68 -4.75 -2.42 7.50
N CYS A 69 -4.44 -3.22 6.47
CA CYS A 69 -5.40 -3.48 5.40
C CYS A 69 -6.60 -4.30 5.90
N PHE A 70 -6.37 -5.29 6.78
CA PHE A 70 -7.45 -6.06 7.38
C PHE A 70 -8.30 -5.22 8.34
N GLU A 71 -7.71 -4.31 9.12
CA GLU A 71 -8.46 -3.35 9.94
C GLU A 71 -9.39 -2.46 9.08
N ILE A 72 -8.88 -1.95 7.96
CA ILE A 72 -9.68 -1.16 7.00
C ILE A 72 -10.83 -2.00 6.42
N LEU A 73 -10.59 -3.30 6.13
CA LEU A 73 -11.64 -4.20 5.65
C LEU A 73 -12.71 -4.42 6.72
N SER A 74 -12.35 -4.58 7.99
CA SER A 74 -13.30 -4.72 9.09
C SER A 74 -14.23 -3.51 9.20
N ILE A 75 -13.67 -2.29 9.06
CA ILE A 75 -14.49 -1.06 9.05
C ILE A 75 -15.45 -1.06 7.86
N LYS A 76 -15.00 -1.45 6.66
CA LYS A 76 -15.87 -1.53 5.49
C LYS A 76 -16.96 -2.58 5.59
N VAL A 77 -16.69 -3.70 6.28
CA VAL A 77 -17.71 -4.73 6.54
C VAL A 77 -18.75 -4.18 7.50
N GLN A 78 -18.36 -3.48 8.56
CA GLN A 78 -19.28 -2.81 9.50
C GLN A 78 -20.15 -1.77 8.78
N GLU A 79 -19.55 -0.88 7.99
CA GLU A 79 -20.28 0.09 7.17
C GLU A 79 -21.24 -0.59 6.17
N GLY A 80 -20.85 -1.75 5.64
CA GLY A 80 -21.70 -2.57 4.78
C GLY A 80 -22.91 -3.13 5.52
N ASP A 81 -22.67 -3.73 6.68
CA ASP A 81 -23.69 -4.34 7.52
C ASP A 81 -24.70 -3.30 8.05
N ASP A 82 -24.24 -2.12 8.45
CA ASP A 82 -25.10 -0.98 8.85
C ASP A 82 -26.04 -0.55 7.69
N ASN A 83 -25.57 -0.69 6.45
CA ASN A 83 -26.34 -0.41 5.24
C ASN A 83 -27.11 -1.64 4.71
N GLY A 84 -27.10 -2.77 5.43
CA GLY A 84 -27.75 -4.02 5.02
C GLY A 84 -27.12 -4.70 3.80
N LYS A 85 -25.86 -4.40 3.48
CA LYS A 85 -25.12 -4.93 2.32
C LYS A 85 -23.89 -5.71 2.76
N LYS A 86 -23.79 -6.96 2.34
CA LYS A 86 -22.57 -7.75 2.54
C LYS A 86 -21.45 -7.29 1.62
N VAL A 87 -20.21 -7.30 2.11
CA VAL A 87 -19.03 -7.00 1.28
C VAL A 87 -18.67 -8.25 0.49
N VAL A 88 -18.84 -8.19 -0.83
CA VAL A 88 -18.56 -9.31 -1.72
C VAL A 88 -17.33 -8.96 -2.54
N CYS A 89 -16.31 -9.82 -2.49
CA CYS A 89 -15.02 -9.56 -3.11
C CYS A 89 -14.51 -10.73 -3.95
N CYS A 90 -13.63 -10.40 -4.88
CA CYS A 90 -12.75 -11.33 -5.59
C CYS A 90 -11.32 -11.15 -5.08
N LEU A 91 -10.60 -12.26 -4.92
CA LEU A 91 -9.17 -12.25 -4.58
C LEU A 91 -8.35 -12.29 -5.88
N LEU A 92 -7.47 -11.31 -6.06
CA LEU A 92 -6.50 -11.25 -7.14
C LEU A 92 -5.13 -11.68 -6.62
N LEU A 93 -4.44 -12.49 -7.41
CA LEU A 93 -3.05 -12.87 -7.22
C LEU A 93 -2.25 -12.44 -8.45
N ASP A 94 -1.16 -11.72 -8.27
CA ASP A 94 -0.25 -11.32 -9.36
C ASP A 94 1.21 -11.57 -8.98
N GLU A 95 2.00 -11.92 -9.98
CA GLU A 95 3.44 -12.20 -9.86
C GLU A 95 4.20 -11.25 -10.77
N MET A 96 4.99 -10.37 -10.16
CA MET A 96 5.71 -9.33 -10.86
C MET A 96 7.21 -9.51 -10.71
N SER A 97 7.95 -9.62 -11.81
CA SER A 97 9.41 -9.64 -11.76
C SER A 97 9.94 -8.29 -11.24
N ILE A 98 10.85 -8.36 -10.27
CA ILE A 98 11.55 -7.21 -9.69
C ILE A 98 13.04 -7.27 -10.03
N LYS A 99 13.67 -6.10 -10.07
CA LYS A 99 15.12 -6.04 -10.25
C LYS A 99 15.81 -6.55 -8.99
N LYS A 100 16.80 -7.41 -9.16
CA LYS A 100 17.70 -7.83 -8.08
C LYS A 100 18.52 -6.64 -7.62
N GLN A 101 18.11 -6.05 -6.50
CA GLN A 101 18.79 -4.91 -5.89
C GLN A 101 18.61 -4.99 -4.39
N ILE A 102 19.71 -4.80 -3.65
CA ILE A 102 19.70 -4.76 -2.19
C ILE A 102 19.94 -3.31 -1.78
N ASP A 103 18.98 -2.74 -1.07
CA ASP A 103 19.05 -1.35 -0.60
C ASP A 103 18.98 -1.31 0.92
N TYR A 104 19.78 -0.44 1.54
CA TYR A 104 19.75 -0.18 2.97
C TYR A 104 19.05 1.16 3.23
N ASP A 105 17.97 1.14 4.01
CA ASP A 105 17.16 2.34 4.30
C ASP A 105 17.62 3.10 5.56
N GLY A 106 18.73 2.66 6.18
CA GLY A 106 19.21 3.20 7.47
C GLY A 106 18.70 2.44 8.69
N GLN A 107 17.74 1.53 8.53
CA GLN A 107 17.22 0.66 9.58
C GLN A 107 17.37 -0.83 9.23
N ARG A 108 16.98 -1.22 8.02
CA ARG A 108 17.05 -2.59 7.52
C ARG A 108 17.49 -2.68 6.06
N PHE A 109 17.93 -3.86 5.68
CA PHE A 109 18.17 -4.19 4.27
C PHE A 109 16.88 -4.67 3.62
N TRP A 110 16.68 -4.24 2.37
CA TRP A 110 15.56 -4.61 1.51
C TRP A 110 16.05 -5.33 0.26
N GLY A 111 15.15 -6.06 -0.41
CA GLY A 111 15.45 -6.75 -1.67
C GLY A 111 15.86 -8.20 -1.53
N TYR A 112 15.91 -8.69 -0.30
CA TYR A 112 16.08 -10.09 0.04
C TYR A 112 14.77 -10.88 -0.03
N LEU A 113 14.87 -12.20 -0.07
CA LEU A 113 13.72 -13.08 0.15
C LEU A 113 13.04 -12.77 1.49
N ASP A 114 11.74 -12.56 1.44
CA ASP A 114 10.93 -12.33 2.63
C ASP A 114 9.56 -12.99 2.41
N HIS A 115 9.43 -14.17 2.99
CA HIS A 115 8.21 -14.96 2.99
C HIS A 115 7.19 -14.48 4.05
N GLY A 116 7.47 -13.38 4.77
CA GLY A 116 6.63 -12.88 5.85
C GLY A 116 6.75 -13.71 7.14
N VAL A 117 7.82 -14.50 7.27
CA VAL A 117 8.17 -15.33 8.44
C VAL A 117 9.65 -15.13 8.73
N ASP A 118 10.01 -14.89 10.00
CA ASP A 118 11.41 -14.79 10.45
C ASP A 118 12.11 -16.15 10.30
N LEU A 119 12.63 -16.43 9.11
CA LEU A 119 13.55 -17.54 8.88
C LEU A 119 14.97 -17.02 9.15
N GLN A 120 15.54 -17.47 10.26
CA GLN A 120 16.96 -17.29 10.60
C GLN A 120 17.85 -18.19 9.73
N ASP A 121 17.79 -18.03 8.40
CA ASP A 121 18.68 -18.77 7.52
C ASP A 121 19.73 -17.83 6.91
N ASP A 122 21.00 -18.17 7.12
CA ASP A 122 22.18 -17.35 6.84
C ASP A 122 22.49 -17.17 5.33
N GLU A 123 21.65 -17.69 4.44
CA GLU A 123 21.75 -17.53 2.97
C GLU A 123 20.61 -16.66 2.43
N VAL A 124 20.77 -15.35 2.60
CA VAL A 124 19.75 -14.40 2.16
C VAL A 124 19.93 -14.10 0.66
N GLU A 125 19.26 -14.88 -0.20
CA GLU A 125 19.25 -14.63 -1.63
C GLU A 125 18.42 -13.39 -2.00
N PRO A 126 18.79 -12.66 -3.08
CA PRO A 126 17.98 -11.55 -3.57
C PRO A 126 16.68 -12.05 -4.21
N ALA A 127 15.58 -11.39 -3.87
CA ALA A 127 14.28 -11.66 -4.46
C ALA A 127 14.27 -11.33 -5.96
N GLN A 128 13.49 -12.09 -6.73
CA GLN A 128 13.38 -11.97 -8.18
C GLN A 128 11.97 -11.58 -8.63
N GLU A 129 10.99 -11.88 -7.78
CA GLU A 129 9.59 -11.63 -8.03
C GLU A 129 8.92 -11.08 -6.76
N ALA A 130 7.87 -10.30 -6.93
CA ALA A 130 6.95 -9.90 -5.89
C ALA A 130 5.59 -10.55 -6.15
N LEU A 131 5.15 -11.39 -5.21
CA LEU A 131 3.81 -11.96 -5.20
C LEU A 131 2.89 -10.96 -4.49
N VAL A 132 1.84 -10.49 -5.16
CA VAL A 132 0.90 -9.51 -4.59
C VAL A 132 -0.49 -10.10 -4.52
N LEU A 133 -1.13 -9.99 -3.35
CA LEU A 133 -2.53 -10.32 -3.14
C LEU A 133 -3.34 -9.05 -2.99
N MET A 134 -4.40 -8.93 -3.78
CA MET A 134 -5.30 -7.77 -3.77
C MET A 134 -6.75 -8.21 -3.73
N VAL A 135 -7.54 -7.56 -2.89
CA VAL A 135 -8.98 -7.79 -2.82
C VAL A 135 -9.68 -6.73 -3.66
N VAL A 136 -10.56 -7.16 -4.55
CA VAL A 136 -11.39 -6.29 -5.38
C VAL A 136 -12.85 -6.50 -5.00
N CYS A 137 -13.50 -5.42 -4.60
CA CYS A 137 -14.91 -5.46 -4.26
C CYS A 137 -15.76 -5.54 -5.54
N LEU A 138 -16.75 -6.43 -5.54
CA LEU A 138 -17.64 -6.67 -6.67
C LEU A 138 -18.89 -5.79 -6.61
N ASN A 139 -19.34 -5.46 -5.40
CA ASN A 139 -20.52 -4.63 -5.18
C ASN A 139 -20.21 -3.17 -4.82
N ALA A 140 -18.92 -2.78 -4.85
CA ALA A 140 -18.47 -1.40 -4.72
C ALA A 140 -17.18 -1.17 -5.52
N SER A 141 -16.91 0.07 -5.92
CA SER A 141 -15.76 0.42 -6.77
C SER A 141 -14.49 0.68 -5.96
N TRP A 142 -13.96 -0.34 -5.30
CA TRP A 142 -12.65 -0.24 -4.63
C TRP A 142 -11.83 -1.53 -4.72
N LYS A 143 -10.51 -1.35 -4.61
CA LYS A 143 -9.51 -2.42 -4.56
C LYS A 143 -8.51 -2.13 -3.44
N LEU A 144 -8.00 -3.16 -2.78
CA LEU A 144 -7.08 -3.02 -1.65
C LEU A 144 -6.01 -4.13 -1.68
N PRO A 145 -4.71 -3.80 -1.80
CA PRO A 145 -3.65 -4.79 -1.63
C PRO A 145 -3.60 -5.23 -0.17
N ILE A 146 -3.74 -6.52 0.09
CA ILE A 146 -3.79 -7.08 1.45
C ILE A 146 -2.50 -7.73 1.89
N ALA A 147 -1.68 -8.18 0.93
CA ALA A 147 -0.40 -8.79 1.20
C ALA A 147 0.54 -8.65 0.00
N TYR A 148 1.83 -8.68 0.29
CA TYR A 148 2.85 -8.89 -0.73
C TYR A 148 4.01 -9.69 -0.16
N PHE A 149 4.67 -10.51 -0.98
CA PHE A 149 5.80 -11.35 -0.58
C PHE A 149 6.94 -11.19 -1.57
N LEU A 150 8.17 -11.09 -1.06
CA LEU A 150 9.38 -11.02 -1.90
C LEU A 150 9.91 -12.44 -2.07
N ILE A 151 9.84 -12.95 -3.30
CA ILE A 151 10.08 -14.37 -3.59
C ILE A 151 11.09 -14.53 -4.74
N LYS A 152 11.68 -15.72 -4.85
CA LYS A 152 12.49 -16.14 -6.00
C LYS A 152 11.72 -17.17 -6.82
N THR A 153 11.20 -18.19 -6.14
CA THR A 153 10.31 -19.21 -6.68
C THR A 153 9.40 -19.68 -5.56
N LEU A 154 8.12 -19.87 -5.84
CA LEU A 154 7.20 -20.59 -4.97
C LEU A 154 6.60 -21.76 -5.73
N THR A 155 6.46 -22.90 -5.04
CA THR A 155 5.72 -24.05 -5.54
C THR A 155 4.22 -23.72 -5.61
N ALA A 156 3.49 -24.46 -6.46
CA ALA A 156 2.04 -24.31 -6.53
C ALA A 156 1.34 -24.59 -5.17
N ALA A 157 1.91 -25.49 -4.36
CA ALA A 157 1.41 -25.81 -3.03
C ALA A 157 1.58 -24.64 -2.04
N GLU A 158 2.76 -23.99 -2.03
CA GLU A 158 3.00 -22.83 -1.18
C GLU A 158 2.09 -21.65 -1.57
N LYS A 159 1.92 -21.40 -2.87
CA LYS A 159 0.99 -20.37 -3.35
C LYS A 159 -0.45 -20.67 -2.92
N ALA A 160 -0.88 -21.93 -3.03
CA ALA A 160 -2.21 -22.36 -2.57
C ALA A 160 -2.39 -22.15 -1.06
N ASN A 161 -1.36 -22.41 -0.25
CA ASN A 161 -1.40 -22.16 1.19
C ASN A 161 -1.57 -20.66 1.49
N ILE A 162 -0.82 -19.78 0.83
CA ILE A 162 -0.94 -18.32 1.00
C ILE A 162 -2.36 -17.86 0.63
N VAL A 163 -2.91 -18.35 -0.47
CA VAL A 163 -4.28 -18.01 -0.90
C VAL A 163 -5.33 -18.53 0.08
N THR A 164 -5.13 -19.75 0.60
CA THR A 164 -6.04 -20.36 1.58
C THR A 164 -6.05 -19.56 2.88
N GLU A 165 -4.87 -19.17 3.37
CA GLU A 165 -4.71 -18.32 4.54
C GLU A 165 -5.36 -16.94 4.33
N ALA A 166 -5.12 -16.32 3.16
CA ALA A 166 -5.77 -15.05 2.81
C ALA A 166 -7.30 -15.17 2.83
N SER A 167 -7.84 -16.25 2.26
CA SER A 167 -9.28 -16.50 2.19
C SER A 167 -9.88 -16.74 3.58
N ALA A 168 -9.17 -17.46 4.46
CA ALA A 168 -9.57 -17.69 5.83
C ALA A 168 -9.68 -16.37 6.61
N ARG A 169 -8.64 -15.52 6.56
CA ARG A 169 -8.62 -14.20 7.21
C ARG A 169 -9.72 -13.28 6.72
N LEU A 170 -9.98 -13.27 5.40
CA LEU A 170 -11.06 -12.47 4.82
C LEU A 170 -12.44 -12.92 5.30
N THR A 171 -12.64 -14.24 5.37
CA THR A 171 -13.91 -14.83 5.83
C THR A 171 -14.14 -14.54 7.31
N GLU A 172 -13.08 -14.59 8.14
CA GLU A 172 -13.14 -14.25 9.57
C GLU A 172 -13.61 -12.82 9.81
N ILE A 173 -13.22 -11.89 8.94
CA ILE A 173 -13.63 -10.47 9.00
C ILE A 173 -15.05 -10.26 8.45
N GLY A 174 -15.64 -11.26 7.79
CA GLY A 174 -16.99 -11.17 7.21
C GLY A 174 -17.02 -10.73 5.74
N VAL A 175 -15.89 -10.76 5.05
CA VAL A 175 -15.82 -10.56 3.59
C VAL A 175 -16.20 -11.85 2.87
N LEU A 176 -17.15 -11.78 1.95
CA LEU A 176 -17.53 -12.92 1.11
C LEU A 176 -16.63 -13.01 -0.11
N VAL A 177 -15.67 -13.93 -0.10
CA VAL A 177 -14.78 -14.20 -1.22
C VAL A 177 -15.47 -15.13 -2.22
N THR A 178 -15.75 -14.64 -3.44
CA THR A 178 -16.51 -15.40 -4.46
C THR A 178 -15.62 -16.13 -5.45
N SER A 179 -14.45 -15.56 -5.78
CA SER A 179 -13.56 -16.12 -6.79
C SER A 179 -12.10 -15.71 -6.54
N LEU A 180 -11.19 -16.52 -7.08
CA LEU A 180 -9.76 -16.26 -7.16
C LEU A 180 -9.39 -16.04 -8.63
N ASN A 181 -8.75 -14.91 -8.94
CA ASN A 181 -8.17 -14.67 -10.25
C ASN A 181 -6.65 -14.56 -10.14
N HIS A 182 -5.95 -15.46 -10.83
CA HIS A 182 -4.52 -15.35 -11.03
C HIS A 182 -4.28 -14.50 -12.28
N LEU A 183 -3.68 -13.32 -12.11
CA LEU A 183 -3.24 -12.50 -13.22
C LEU A 183 -1.98 -13.15 -13.80
N ARG A 184 -2.09 -13.61 -15.04
CA ARG A 184 -0.94 -14.01 -15.85
C ARG A 184 -0.90 -13.04 -17.02
N TRP A 185 0.17 -12.28 -17.13
CA TRP A 185 0.43 -11.57 -18.36
C TRP A 185 0.66 -12.61 -19.46
N PRO A 186 -0.09 -12.59 -20.57
CA PRO A 186 0.25 -13.44 -21.71
C PRO A 186 1.68 -13.05 -22.12
N ASN A 187 2.57 -14.05 -22.18
CA ASN A 187 3.97 -13.89 -22.55
C ASN A 187 4.12 -12.84 -23.66
N SER A 188 4.71 -11.70 -23.32
CA SER A 188 5.10 -10.69 -24.31
C SER A 188 6.33 -11.19 -25.05
N THR A 189 6.13 -12.15 -25.95
CA THR A 189 7.04 -12.36 -27.07
C THR A 189 6.80 -11.24 -28.08
N PHE A 190 7.63 -10.20 -28.01
CA PHE A 190 8.02 -9.39 -29.17
C PHE A 190 9.52 -9.60 -29.39
#